data_AF-A0A830DBR2-F1
#
_entry.id   AF-A0A830DBR2-F1
#
_cell.length_a   1.000
_cell.length_b   1.000
_cell.length_c   1.000
_cell.angle_alpha   90.00
_cell.angle_beta   90.00
_cell.angle_gamma   90.00
#
_symmetry.space_group_name_H-M   'P 1'
#
loop_
_entity.id
_entity.type
_entity.pdbx_description
1 polymer ?
#
loop_
_entity_poly.entity_id
_entity_poly.type
_entity_poly.pdbx_seq_one_letter_code
_entity_poly.pdbx_strand_id
1 'polypeptide(L)'
;RVLAKKTQLHLAKKQLTKLNEQLQNAETTKSQALLELEKAKRTVYDLAQKLKITNESKNSAVSATEAFNHQAKQFAVANNHNNSNGSSNVDQETARAHYIALVTELDTSKKELRKIRQEHNASIEAKAKAEKLEAEAEKAAKLSTARAGELSEEISSVRDSIQQAKLASVQAKGDETNICADKDEQKQSYKARLEESAKGLHALKKDIDPELVKNLETRLAETFSEIEAVRGEMESTQAADLDSVKTVTMDLNGAKESINRVVEEESSLRSLVESLKLELDKIKNEHFELKGKEAETESIADNLHAKLVKAKSELEEALAKEAQIRSASDEMTASIDKLALETENAKHEAQEMKQKAEVLKREAEATRIELEEAQNKLKAATSEAEEAKADEAKALDRIKILSEKTNAMRTSKSEPGARIAISRDEFESLSRKVEESEKLADLKVIAAMAQIEAVKAGENEAMKRLEAIEKEIEDTKGATHETLKKAEMAEVAKKAVEGELRRWREREQKKAEETASRILSETERLFEVPITRSHKVEQTKGQMVETRKLTKNKTLFSKKALLMTSLSNVFRKKKYRVEGGSPSYLPGEKPVW
;
A
#
# COMPACT_ATOMS: atom_id res chain seq x y z
N ARG A 1 84.67 -26.52 -39.26
CA ARG A 1 83.48 -25.84 -39.85
C ARG A 1 82.37 -26.80 -40.31
N VAL A 2 82.67 -27.95 -40.92
CA VAL A 2 81.65 -28.91 -41.44
C VAL A 2 80.78 -29.53 -40.34
N LEU A 3 81.36 -29.87 -39.18
CA LEU A 3 80.62 -30.47 -38.06
C LEU A 3 79.53 -29.53 -37.50
N ALA A 4 79.85 -28.26 -37.24
CA ALA A 4 78.90 -27.28 -36.73
C ALA A 4 77.69 -27.06 -37.67
N LYS A 5 77.93 -27.03 -38.99
CA LYS A 5 76.85 -26.95 -39.99
C LYS A 5 75.98 -28.22 -40.00
N LYS A 6 76.55 -29.39 -39.77
CA LYS A 6 75.81 -30.67 -39.64
C LYS A 6 74.93 -30.69 -38.40
N THR A 7 75.41 -30.16 -37.27
CA THR A 7 74.63 -30.05 -36.03
C THR A 7 73.47 -29.07 -36.18
N GLN A 8 73.70 -27.91 -36.81
CA GLN A 8 72.65 -26.94 -37.12
C GLN A 8 71.58 -27.50 -38.06
N LEU A 9 71.98 -28.25 -39.10
CA LEU A 9 71.03 -28.94 -39.99
C LEU A 9 70.17 -29.95 -39.23
N HIS A 10 70.75 -30.70 -38.29
CA HIS A 10 70.00 -31.67 -37.50
C HIS A 10 69.01 -30.99 -36.53
N LEU A 11 69.42 -29.88 -35.92
CA LEU A 11 68.53 -29.05 -35.08
C LEU A 11 67.36 -28.49 -35.90
N ALA A 12 67.63 -27.95 -37.10
CA ALA A 12 66.61 -27.44 -38.00
C ALA A 12 65.65 -28.54 -38.47
N LYS A 13 66.15 -29.75 -38.76
CA LYS A 13 65.31 -30.91 -39.08
C LYS A 13 64.40 -31.30 -37.90
N LYS A 14 64.92 -31.28 -36.66
CA LYS A 14 64.13 -31.57 -35.45
C LYS A 14 63.08 -30.50 -35.16
N GLN A 15 63.38 -29.23 -35.42
CA GLN A 15 62.40 -28.15 -35.32
C GLN A 15 61.32 -28.30 -36.39
N LEU A 16 61.70 -28.65 -37.62
CA LEU A 16 60.76 -28.88 -38.72
C LEU A 16 59.81 -30.05 -38.43
N THR A 17 60.30 -31.16 -37.86
CA THR A 17 59.41 -32.27 -37.45
C THR A 17 58.43 -31.84 -36.37
N LYS A 18 58.88 -31.08 -35.36
CA LYS A 18 58.01 -30.56 -34.29
C LYS A 18 56.93 -29.62 -34.83
N LEU A 19 57.30 -28.72 -35.74
CA LEU A 19 56.33 -27.82 -36.40
C LEU A 19 55.33 -28.60 -37.25
N ASN A 20 55.77 -29.66 -37.93
CA ASN A 20 54.89 -30.49 -38.75
C ASN A 20 53.90 -31.29 -37.88
N GLU A 21 54.32 -31.81 -36.73
CA GLU A 21 53.43 -32.44 -35.75
C GLU A 21 52.40 -31.45 -35.20
N GLN A 22 52.82 -30.21 -34.89
CA GLN A 22 51.91 -29.15 -34.46
C GLN A 22 50.90 -28.77 -35.55
N LEU A 23 51.33 -28.72 -36.81
CA LEU A 23 50.45 -28.48 -37.95
C LEU A 23 49.40 -29.59 -38.09
N GLN A 24 49.82 -30.86 -38.02
CA GLN A 24 48.90 -32.00 -38.07
C GLN A 24 47.87 -31.97 -36.92
N ASN A 25 48.29 -31.62 -35.71
CA ASN A 25 47.38 -31.47 -34.57
C ASN A 25 46.40 -30.31 -34.75
N ALA A 26 46.84 -29.21 -35.37
CA ALA A 26 45.97 -28.09 -35.69
C ALA A 26 44.96 -28.46 -36.80
N GLU A 27 45.39 -29.21 -37.83
CA GLU A 27 44.53 -29.68 -38.91
C GLU A 27 43.46 -30.66 -38.42
N THR A 28 43.81 -31.58 -37.52
CA THR A 28 42.83 -32.50 -36.90
C THR A 28 41.82 -31.74 -36.04
N THR A 29 42.28 -30.78 -35.23
CA THR A 29 41.42 -29.93 -34.41
C THR A 29 40.47 -29.09 -35.27
N LYS A 30 40.98 -28.51 -36.37
CA LYS A 30 40.16 -27.77 -37.34
C LYS A 30 39.11 -28.67 -37.98
N SER A 31 39.48 -29.88 -38.37
CA SER A 31 38.56 -30.84 -38.98
C SER A 31 37.43 -31.23 -38.02
N GLN A 32 37.77 -31.45 -36.74
CA GLN A 32 36.79 -31.73 -35.69
C GLN A 32 35.84 -30.55 -35.46
N ALA A 33 36.37 -29.33 -35.38
CA ALA A 33 35.57 -28.11 -35.21
C ALA A 33 34.61 -27.87 -36.39
N LEU A 34 35.04 -28.15 -37.63
CA LEU A 34 34.17 -28.07 -38.80
C LEU A 34 33.03 -29.10 -38.75
N LEU A 35 33.32 -30.31 -38.28
CA LEU A 35 32.32 -31.36 -38.08
C LEU A 35 31.28 -30.98 -37.02
N GLU A 36 31.72 -30.40 -35.91
CA GLU A 36 30.84 -29.90 -34.85
C GLU A 36 30.02 -28.70 -35.31
N LEU A 37 30.60 -27.79 -36.09
CA LEU A 37 29.89 -26.68 -36.72
C LEU A 37 28.80 -27.18 -37.68
N GLU A 38 29.09 -28.21 -38.48
CA GLU A 38 28.09 -28.78 -39.38
C GLU A 38 26.95 -29.45 -38.61
N LYS A 39 27.26 -30.17 -37.53
CA LYS A 39 26.23 -30.72 -36.62
C LYS A 39 25.37 -29.62 -36.00
N ALA A 40 25.99 -28.54 -35.51
CA ALA A 40 25.27 -27.39 -34.95
C ALA A 40 24.38 -26.71 -35.99
N LYS A 41 24.84 -26.57 -37.24
CA LYS A 41 24.00 -26.04 -38.34
C LYS A 41 22.78 -26.92 -38.61
N ARG A 42 22.94 -28.26 -38.58
CA ARG A 42 21.82 -29.19 -38.75
C ARG A 42 20.83 -29.08 -37.59
N THR A 43 21.29 -29.00 -36.34
CA THR A 43 20.38 -28.85 -35.20
C THR A 43 19.62 -27.53 -35.21
N VAL A 44 20.27 -26.43 -35.62
CA VAL A 44 19.60 -25.13 -35.80
C VAL A 44 18.54 -25.23 -36.90
N TYR A 45 18.84 -25.87 -38.03
CA TYR A 45 17.86 -26.09 -39.10
C TYR A 45 16.65 -26.90 -38.62
N ASP A 46 16.88 -28.00 -37.90
CA ASP A 46 15.82 -28.84 -37.34
C ASP A 46 14.95 -28.08 -36.33
N LEU A 47 15.56 -27.27 -35.47
CA LEU A 47 14.84 -26.43 -34.50
C LEU A 47 14.04 -25.33 -35.21
N ALA A 48 14.60 -24.71 -36.26
CA ALA A 48 13.89 -23.72 -37.06
C ALA A 48 12.68 -24.33 -37.77
N GLN A 49 12.81 -25.55 -38.30
CA GLN A 49 11.69 -26.28 -38.91
C GLN A 49 10.62 -26.63 -37.87
N LYS A 50 11.00 -27.10 -36.68
CA LYS A 50 10.07 -27.36 -35.58
C LYS A 50 9.34 -26.10 -35.15
N LEU A 51 10.05 -24.98 -34.99
CA LEU A 51 9.46 -23.69 -34.62
C LEU A 51 8.45 -23.23 -35.67
N LYS A 52 8.77 -23.36 -36.96
CA LYS A 52 7.85 -23.07 -38.06
C LYS A 52 6.55 -23.89 -37.94
N ILE A 53 6.65 -25.20 -37.75
CA ILE A 53 5.49 -26.09 -37.58
C ILE A 53 4.66 -25.69 -36.34
N THR A 54 5.32 -25.40 -35.21
CA THR A 54 4.64 -24.96 -33.98
C THR A 54 3.92 -23.62 -34.18
N ASN A 55 4.51 -22.68 -34.92
CA ASN A 55 3.90 -21.38 -35.18
C ASN A 55 2.72 -21.49 -36.15
N GLU A 56 2.81 -22.34 -37.17
CA GLU A 56 1.70 -22.67 -38.08
C GLU A 56 0.52 -23.33 -37.33
N SER A 57 0.82 -24.27 -36.41
CA SER A 57 -0.19 -24.87 -35.53
C SER A 57 -0.85 -23.84 -34.60
N LYS A 58 -0.04 -22.97 -33.98
CA LYS A 58 -0.55 -21.88 -33.12
C LYS A 58 -1.48 -20.95 -33.91
N ASN A 59 -1.07 -20.53 -35.11
CA ASN A 59 -1.88 -19.65 -35.95
C ASN A 59 -3.18 -20.34 -36.41
N SER A 60 -3.15 -21.65 -36.66
CA SER A 60 -4.34 -22.46 -36.96
C SER A 60 -5.30 -22.53 -35.76
N ALA A 61 -4.77 -22.71 -34.54
CA ALA A 61 -5.57 -22.69 -33.32
C ALA A 61 -6.20 -21.31 -33.06
N VAL A 62 -5.43 -20.23 -33.27
CA VAL A 62 -5.95 -18.85 -33.16
C VAL A 62 -7.08 -18.63 -34.17
N SER A 63 -6.89 -19.01 -35.43
CA SER A 63 -7.94 -18.91 -36.46
C SER A 63 -9.19 -19.73 -36.10
N ALA A 64 -9.04 -20.92 -35.49
CA ALA A 64 -10.17 -21.73 -35.02
C ALA A 64 -10.93 -21.04 -33.86
N THR A 65 -10.21 -20.43 -32.91
CA THR A 65 -10.85 -19.68 -31.82
C THR A 65 -11.52 -18.39 -32.29
N GLU A 66 -10.98 -17.72 -33.29
CA GLU A 66 -11.60 -16.55 -33.93
C GLU A 66 -12.84 -16.95 -34.73
N ALA A 67 -12.82 -18.09 -35.44
CA ALA A 67 -13.99 -18.64 -36.11
C ALA A 67 -15.11 -19.02 -35.12
N PHE A 68 -14.75 -19.66 -34.00
CA PHE A 68 -15.69 -19.96 -32.92
C PHE A 68 -16.28 -18.67 -32.31
N ASN A 69 -15.46 -17.64 -32.09
CA ASN A 69 -15.92 -16.34 -31.61
C ASN A 69 -16.84 -15.62 -32.61
N HIS A 70 -16.57 -15.74 -33.92
CA HIS A 70 -17.47 -15.24 -34.96
C HIS A 70 -18.79 -16.02 -34.99
N GLN A 71 -18.77 -17.34 -34.78
CA GLN A 71 -19.98 -18.16 -34.68
C GLN A 71 -20.80 -17.82 -33.42
N ALA A 72 -20.15 -17.63 -32.27
CA ALA A 72 -20.78 -17.19 -31.03
C ALA A 72 -21.41 -15.79 -31.17
N LYS A 73 -20.76 -14.87 -31.90
CA LYS A 73 -21.33 -13.55 -32.23
C LYS A 73 -22.49 -13.62 -33.22
N GLN A 74 -22.50 -14.58 -34.14
CA GLN A 74 -23.67 -14.83 -35.01
C GLN A 74 -24.87 -15.40 -34.23
N PHE A 75 -24.62 -16.29 -33.25
CA PHE A 75 -25.66 -16.74 -32.31
C PHE A 75 -26.20 -15.60 -31.42
N ALA A 76 -25.38 -14.60 -31.09
CA ALA A 76 -25.80 -13.43 -30.31
C ALA A 76 -26.69 -12.44 -31.08
N VAL A 77 -26.72 -12.49 -32.42
CA VAL A 77 -27.59 -11.63 -33.26
C VAL A 77 -28.86 -12.37 -33.73
N ALA A 78 -28.89 -13.71 -33.71
CA ALA A 78 -29.99 -14.52 -34.23
C ALA A 78 -31.07 -14.92 -33.19
N ASN A 79 -30.88 -14.68 -31.88
CA ASN A 79 -31.87 -15.04 -30.87
C ASN A 79 -32.75 -13.86 -30.44
N ASN A 80 -33.65 -13.47 -31.36
CA ASN A 80 -34.92 -12.80 -31.06
C ASN A 80 -36.06 -13.63 -31.70
N HIS A 81 -36.53 -14.68 -31.02
CA HIS A 81 -37.96 -15.02 -30.85
C HIS A 81 -38.22 -16.43 -30.25
N ASN A 82 -39.19 -16.44 -29.33
CA ASN A 82 -40.16 -17.50 -29.00
C ASN A 82 -39.84 -18.57 -27.93
N ASN A 83 -40.39 -18.30 -26.73
CA ASN A 83 -41.29 -19.13 -25.90
C ASN A 83 -41.39 -20.64 -26.17
N SER A 84 -41.22 -21.45 -25.11
CA SER A 84 -42.27 -22.37 -24.62
C SER A 84 -41.90 -22.97 -23.26
N ASN A 85 -42.91 -23.05 -22.39
CA ASN A 85 -42.89 -23.56 -21.01
C ASN A 85 -42.60 -25.07 -20.90
N GLY A 86 -41.91 -25.44 -19.82
CA GLY A 86 -42.38 -26.50 -18.92
C GLY A 86 -41.43 -27.66 -18.62
N SER A 87 -40.56 -27.55 -17.61
CA SER A 87 -40.20 -28.67 -16.71
C SER A 87 -39.32 -28.19 -15.54
N SER A 88 -39.95 -27.63 -14.50
CA SER A 88 -39.27 -27.15 -13.29
C SER A 88 -38.77 -28.30 -12.40
N ASN A 89 -37.81 -29.09 -12.92
CA ASN A 89 -36.86 -29.89 -12.16
C ASN A 89 -35.66 -30.32 -13.03
N VAL A 90 -35.89 -30.51 -14.34
CA VAL A 90 -34.82 -30.79 -15.32
C VAL A 90 -34.00 -29.53 -15.61
N ASP A 91 -34.62 -28.35 -15.69
CA ASP A 91 -33.91 -27.10 -16.01
C ASP A 91 -32.87 -26.68 -14.96
N GLN A 92 -33.12 -26.96 -13.67
CA GLN A 92 -32.15 -26.70 -12.60
C GLN A 92 -31.00 -27.71 -12.64
N GLU A 93 -31.29 -28.96 -12.97
CA GLU A 93 -30.28 -30.03 -13.09
C GLU A 93 -29.41 -29.84 -14.33
N THR A 94 -30.00 -29.44 -15.46
CA THR A 94 -29.29 -29.07 -16.69
C THR A 94 -28.47 -27.80 -16.50
N ALA A 95 -28.99 -26.77 -15.81
CA ALA A 95 -28.22 -25.57 -15.48
C ALA A 95 -27.06 -25.87 -14.50
N ARG A 96 -27.26 -26.77 -13.52
CA ARG A 96 -26.20 -27.26 -12.63
C ARG A 96 -25.15 -28.06 -13.41
N ALA A 97 -25.57 -28.95 -14.32
CA ALA A 97 -24.68 -29.71 -15.17
C ALA A 97 -23.85 -28.80 -16.09
N HIS A 98 -24.46 -27.76 -16.67
CA HIS A 98 -23.74 -26.74 -17.44
C HIS A 98 -22.77 -25.93 -16.58
N TYR A 99 -23.16 -25.53 -15.36
CA TYR A 99 -22.26 -24.85 -14.44
C TYR A 99 -21.08 -25.73 -14.03
N ILE A 100 -21.32 -27.00 -13.72
CA ILE A 100 -20.27 -27.98 -13.41
C ILE A 100 -19.34 -28.16 -14.61
N ALA A 101 -19.88 -28.32 -15.82
CA ALA A 101 -19.09 -28.43 -17.04
C ALA A 101 -18.21 -27.19 -17.26
N LEU A 102 -18.78 -25.98 -17.14
CA LEU A 102 -18.05 -24.72 -17.25
C LEU A 102 -16.97 -24.57 -16.18
N VAL A 103 -17.23 -24.99 -14.95
CA VAL A 103 -16.22 -24.96 -13.87
C VAL A 103 -15.11 -25.96 -14.14
N THR A 104 -15.43 -27.17 -14.63
CA THR A 104 -14.39 -28.15 -15.01
C THR A 104 -13.56 -27.69 -16.19
N GLU A 105 -14.18 -27.05 -17.19
CA GLU A 105 -13.50 -26.46 -18.34
C GLU A 105 -12.63 -25.25 -17.93
N LEU A 106 -13.10 -24.46 -16.97
CA LEU A 106 -12.31 -23.38 -16.37
C LEU A 106 -11.09 -23.95 -15.62
N ASP A 107 -11.26 -25.05 -14.90
CA ASP A 107 -10.18 -25.70 -14.15
C ASP A 107 -9.17 -26.39 -15.08
N THR A 108 -9.61 -27.00 -16.17
CA THR A 108 -8.69 -27.52 -17.21
C THR A 108 -7.94 -26.38 -17.89
N SER A 109 -8.63 -25.30 -18.27
CA SER A 109 -8.01 -24.11 -18.87
C SER A 109 -7.00 -23.46 -17.91
N LYS A 110 -7.31 -23.35 -16.61
CA LYS A 110 -6.36 -22.88 -15.60
C LYS A 110 -5.13 -23.77 -15.47
N LYS A 111 -5.29 -25.11 -15.56
CA LYS A 111 -4.16 -26.05 -15.54
C LYS A 111 -3.29 -25.92 -16.79
N GLU A 112 -3.90 -25.79 -17.96
CA GLU A 112 -3.20 -25.55 -19.23
C GLU A 112 -2.45 -24.22 -19.20
N LEU A 113 -3.05 -23.16 -18.67
CA LEU A 113 -2.37 -21.87 -18.51
C LEU A 113 -1.15 -21.96 -17.61
N ARG A 114 -1.21 -22.74 -16.51
CA ARG A 114 -0.03 -22.98 -15.65
C ARG A 114 1.05 -23.75 -16.39
N LYS A 115 0.66 -24.77 -17.18
CA LYS A 115 1.60 -25.54 -18.01
C LYS A 115 2.29 -24.66 -19.05
N ILE A 116 1.54 -23.84 -19.77
CA ILE A 116 2.08 -22.89 -20.77
C ILE A 116 3.04 -21.89 -20.10
N ARG A 117 2.70 -21.38 -18.92
CA ARG A 117 3.61 -20.49 -18.17
C ARG A 117 4.90 -21.19 -17.77
N GLN A 118 4.83 -22.44 -17.32
CA GLN A 118 6.01 -23.24 -17.00
C GLN A 118 6.87 -23.51 -18.25
N GLU A 119 6.27 -23.91 -19.36
CA GLU A 119 6.96 -24.15 -20.63
C GLU A 119 7.59 -22.86 -21.19
N HIS A 120 6.90 -21.72 -21.07
CA HIS A 120 7.43 -20.42 -21.46
C HIS A 120 8.63 -20.01 -20.59
N ASN A 121 8.54 -20.19 -19.27
CA ASN A 121 9.66 -19.92 -18.38
C ASN A 121 10.87 -20.81 -18.70
N ALA A 122 10.64 -22.11 -18.92
CA ALA A 122 11.69 -23.03 -19.36
C ALA A 122 12.29 -22.63 -20.72
N SER A 123 11.48 -22.12 -21.65
CA SER A 123 11.93 -21.62 -22.94
C SER A 123 12.76 -20.33 -22.80
N ILE A 124 12.40 -19.41 -21.90
CA ILE A 124 13.21 -18.23 -21.58
C ILE A 124 14.55 -18.64 -21.00
N GLU A 125 14.57 -19.56 -20.03
CA GLU A 125 15.82 -20.05 -19.45
C GLU A 125 16.71 -20.76 -20.48
N ALA A 126 16.12 -21.57 -21.37
CA ALA A 126 16.84 -22.20 -22.45
C ALA A 126 17.40 -21.17 -23.44
N LYS A 127 16.64 -20.11 -23.75
CA LYS A 127 17.09 -19.00 -24.61
C LYS A 127 18.25 -18.24 -23.96
N ALA A 128 18.16 -17.92 -22.67
CA ALA A 128 19.23 -17.26 -21.94
C ALA A 128 20.52 -18.10 -21.91
N LYS A 129 20.40 -19.43 -21.75
CA LYS A 129 21.54 -20.36 -21.85
C LYS A 129 22.13 -20.38 -23.26
N ALA A 130 21.31 -20.38 -24.30
CA ALA A 130 21.75 -20.35 -25.69
C ALA A 130 22.46 -19.02 -26.03
N GLU A 131 21.92 -17.88 -25.59
CA GLU A 131 22.54 -16.56 -25.78
C GLU A 131 23.89 -16.46 -25.08
N LYS A 132 24.03 -17.03 -23.87
CA LYS A 132 25.32 -17.09 -23.17
C LYS A 132 26.35 -17.92 -23.95
N LEU A 133 25.95 -19.10 -24.43
CA LEU A 133 26.83 -19.97 -25.24
C LEU A 133 27.21 -19.31 -26.57
N GLU A 134 26.29 -18.61 -27.22
CA GLU A 134 26.56 -17.85 -28.45
C GLU A 134 27.57 -16.74 -28.20
N ALA A 135 27.41 -15.95 -27.13
CA ALA A 135 28.34 -14.89 -26.77
C ALA A 135 29.74 -15.43 -26.41
N GLU A 136 29.83 -16.57 -25.73
CA GLU A 136 31.09 -17.25 -25.44
C GLU A 136 31.76 -17.76 -26.72
N ALA A 137 31.00 -18.37 -27.63
CA ALA A 137 31.50 -18.82 -28.92
C ALA A 137 31.96 -17.65 -29.81
N GLU A 138 31.24 -16.52 -29.81
CA GLU A 138 31.62 -15.31 -30.54
C GLU A 138 32.93 -14.72 -30.01
N LYS A 139 33.08 -14.65 -28.69
CA LYS A 139 34.34 -14.22 -28.06
C LYS A 139 35.50 -15.15 -28.43
N ALA A 140 35.29 -16.46 -28.37
CA ALA A 140 36.29 -17.45 -28.76
C ALA A 140 36.67 -17.33 -30.24
N ALA A 141 35.69 -17.10 -31.13
CA ALA A 141 35.93 -16.88 -32.55
C ALA A 141 36.74 -15.60 -32.79
N LYS A 142 36.38 -14.48 -32.14
CA LYS A 142 37.12 -13.20 -32.23
C LYS A 142 38.58 -13.36 -31.80
N LEU A 143 38.82 -14.02 -30.66
CA LEU A 143 40.18 -14.29 -30.18
C LEU A 143 40.96 -15.18 -31.15
N SER A 144 40.33 -16.22 -31.69
CA SER A 144 40.94 -17.10 -32.68
C SER A 144 41.30 -16.36 -33.98
N THR A 145 40.40 -15.49 -34.47
CA THR A 145 40.67 -14.68 -35.67
C THR A 145 41.80 -13.67 -35.46
N ALA A 146 41.88 -13.03 -34.28
CA ALA A 146 42.98 -12.12 -33.94
C ALA A 146 44.32 -12.87 -33.91
N ARG A 147 44.36 -14.00 -33.21
CA ARG A 147 45.55 -14.86 -33.13
C ARG A 147 45.98 -15.40 -34.49
N ALA A 148 45.03 -15.74 -35.37
CA ALA A 148 45.33 -16.15 -36.73
C ALA A 148 45.93 -15.00 -37.57
N GLY A 149 45.48 -13.75 -37.34
CA GLY A 149 46.06 -12.55 -37.93
C GLY A 149 47.52 -12.35 -37.50
N GLU A 150 47.78 -12.36 -36.19
CA GLU A 150 49.14 -12.24 -35.62
C GLU A 150 50.09 -13.30 -36.19
N LEU A 151 49.66 -14.58 -36.20
CA LEU A 151 50.47 -15.66 -36.77
C LEU A 151 50.73 -15.46 -38.27
N SER A 152 49.78 -14.88 -39.01
CA SER A 152 49.98 -14.60 -40.44
C SER A 152 51.04 -13.50 -40.65
N GLU A 153 51.07 -12.48 -39.79
CA GLU A 153 52.08 -11.42 -39.81
C GLU A 153 53.47 -11.93 -39.39
N GLU A 154 53.53 -12.81 -38.39
CA GLU A 154 54.78 -13.48 -38.02
C GLU A 154 55.30 -14.36 -39.17
N ILE A 155 54.42 -15.12 -39.83
CA ILE A 155 54.79 -15.97 -40.97
C ILE A 155 55.30 -15.12 -42.14
N SER A 156 54.68 -13.97 -42.46
CA SER A 156 55.16 -13.10 -43.53
C SER A 156 56.54 -12.51 -43.20
N SER A 157 56.74 -12.01 -41.98
CA SER A 157 58.03 -11.49 -41.51
C SER A 157 59.16 -12.53 -41.56
N VAL A 158 58.87 -13.77 -41.13
CA VAL A 158 59.85 -14.88 -41.23
C VAL A 158 60.14 -15.22 -42.69
N ARG A 159 59.13 -15.18 -43.57
CA ARG A 159 59.31 -15.47 -45.00
C ARG A 159 60.18 -14.41 -45.68
N ASP A 160 59.98 -13.13 -45.35
CA ASP A 160 60.80 -12.01 -45.82
C ASP A 160 62.25 -12.13 -45.32
N SER A 161 62.43 -12.48 -44.05
CA SER A 161 63.75 -12.74 -43.46
C SER A 161 64.46 -13.92 -44.15
N ILE A 162 63.75 -15.00 -44.47
CA ILE A 162 64.29 -16.12 -45.23
C ILE A 162 64.70 -15.67 -46.65
N GLN A 163 63.91 -14.82 -47.30
CA GLN A 163 64.23 -14.29 -48.63
C GLN A 163 65.48 -13.41 -48.59
N GLN A 164 65.60 -12.53 -47.60
CA GLN A 164 66.81 -11.72 -47.39
C GLN A 164 68.04 -12.60 -47.13
N ALA A 165 67.92 -13.63 -46.27
CA ALA A 165 68.99 -14.57 -46.00
C ALA A 165 69.43 -15.35 -47.25
N LYS A 166 68.48 -15.70 -48.15
CA LYS A 166 68.79 -16.32 -49.44
C LYS A 166 69.56 -15.38 -50.35
N LEU A 167 69.15 -14.11 -50.45
CA LEU A 167 69.87 -13.10 -51.24
C LEU A 167 71.30 -12.90 -50.72
N ALA A 168 71.46 -12.74 -49.40
CA ALA A 168 72.78 -12.62 -48.76
C ALA A 168 73.65 -13.87 -49.00
N SER A 169 73.06 -15.07 -48.97
CA SER A 169 73.79 -16.31 -49.28
C SER A 169 74.23 -16.39 -50.75
N VAL A 170 73.46 -15.86 -51.70
CA VAL A 170 73.86 -15.81 -53.12
C VAL A 170 75.00 -14.81 -53.30
N GLN A 171 74.88 -13.63 -52.68
CA GLN A 171 75.93 -12.62 -52.71
C GLN A 171 77.24 -13.13 -52.11
N ALA A 172 77.19 -13.75 -50.92
CA ALA A 172 78.38 -14.32 -50.28
C ALA A 172 79.06 -15.41 -51.13
N LYS A 173 78.29 -16.19 -51.90
CA LYS A 173 78.86 -17.15 -52.86
C LYS A 173 79.55 -16.46 -54.04
N GLY A 174 78.99 -15.35 -54.53
CA GLY A 174 79.63 -14.52 -55.56
C GLY A 174 80.94 -13.92 -55.07
N ASP A 175 80.94 -13.38 -53.85
CA ASP A 175 82.15 -12.83 -53.23
C ASP A 175 83.21 -13.91 -53.01
N GLU A 176 82.82 -15.12 -52.58
CA GLU A 176 83.72 -16.27 -52.45
C GLU A 176 84.38 -16.65 -53.79
N THR A 177 83.62 -16.64 -54.89
CA THR A 177 84.18 -16.90 -56.23
C THR A 177 85.18 -15.82 -56.66
N ASN A 178 84.90 -14.55 -56.39
CA ASN A 178 85.79 -13.44 -56.71
C ASN A 178 87.09 -13.51 -55.88
N ILE A 179 86.98 -13.75 -54.57
CA ILE A 179 88.14 -13.90 -53.68
C ILE A 179 89.02 -15.08 -54.10
N CYS A 180 88.45 -16.18 -54.56
CA CYS A 180 89.23 -17.31 -55.09
C CYS A 180 89.97 -16.95 -56.37
N ALA A 181 89.33 -16.22 -57.29
CA ALA A 181 89.97 -15.74 -58.52
C ALA A 181 91.15 -14.79 -58.20
N ASP A 182 90.93 -13.79 -57.32
CA ASP A 182 91.97 -12.84 -56.89
C ASP A 182 93.16 -13.55 -56.23
N LYS A 183 92.89 -14.56 -55.39
CA LYS A 183 93.94 -15.37 -54.74
C LYS A 183 94.74 -16.18 -55.74
N ASP A 184 94.10 -16.73 -56.77
CA ASP A 184 94.80 -17.47 -57.82
C ASP A 184 95.65 -16.54 -58.70
N GLU A 185 95.16 -15.34 -59.03
CA GLU A 185 95.94 -14.31 -59.72
C GLU A 185 97.16 -13.87 -58.89
N GLN A 186 96.96 -13.56 -57.60
CA GLN A 186 98.06 -13.22 -56.69
C GLN A 186 99.08 -14.35 -56.59
N LYS A 187 98.64 -15.60 -56.45
CA LYS A 187 99.52 -16.77 -56.38
C LYS A 187 100.36 -16.93 -57.66
N GLN A 188 99.77 -16.69 -58.83
CA GLN A 188 100.51 -16.70 -60.10
C GLN A 188 101.55 -15.57 -60.15
N SER A 189 101.19 -14.36 -59.69
CA SER A 189 102.12 -13.22 -59.63
C SER A 189 103.31 -13.47 -58.70
N TYR A 190 103.07 -14.06 -57.52
CA TYR A 190 104.13 -14.42 -56.58
C TYR A 190 105.05 -15.52 -57.13
N LYS A 191 104.47 -16.51 -57.81
CA LYS A 191 105.24 -17.57 -58.46
C LYS A 191 106.19 -16.99 -59.53
N ALA A 192 105.71 -16.06 -60.34
CA ALA A 192 106.53 -15.38 -61.35
C ALA A 192 107.68 -14.58 -60.72
N ARG A 193 107.39 -13.77 -59.70
CA ARG A 193 108.41 -13.00 -58.95
C ARG A 193 109.46 -13.90 -58.28
N LEU A 194 109.04 -15.03 -57.72
CA LEU A 194 109.96 -15.99 -57.11
C LEU A 194 110.92 -16.57 -58.16
N GLU A 195 110.41 -16.96 -59.33
CA GLU A 195 111.22 -17.48 -60.43
C GLU A 195 112.23 -16.45 -60.95
N GLU A 196 111.83 -15.18 -61.01
CA GLU A 196 112.71 -14.06 -61.37
C GLU A 196 113.82 -13.83 -60.32
N SER A 197 113.46 -13.84 -59.03
CA SER A 197 114.44 -13.69 -57.94
C SER A 197 115.43 -14.86 -57.84
N ALA A 198 115.00 -16.09 -58.16
CA ALA A 198 115.87 -17.26 -58.21
C ALA A 198 116.90 -17.15 -59.34
N LYS A 199 116.51 -16.57 -60.50
CA LYS A 199 117.44 -16.24 -61.59
C LYS A 199 118.47 -15.18 -61.14
N GLY A 200 118.04 -14.18 -60.36
CA GLY A 200 118.93 -13.15 -59.79
C GLY A 200 119.93 -13.69 -58.75
N LEU A 201 119.48 -14.58 -57.85
CA LEU A 201 120.35 -15.18 -56.82
C LEU A 201 121.45 -16.05 -57.44
N HIS A 202 121.16 -16.73 -58.54
CA HIS A 202 122.15 -17.52 -59.29
C HIS A 202 123.21 -16.65 -59.98
N ALA A 203 122.88 -15.40 -60.33
CA ALA A 203 123.83 -14.43 -60.86
C ALA A 203 124.73 -13.85 -59.76
N LEU A 204 124.15 -13.53 -58.59
CA LEU A 204 124.86 -12.89 -57.48
C LEU A 204 125.83 -13.83 -56.74
N LYS A 205 125.60 -15.16 -56.79
CA LYS A 205 126.48 -16.16 -56.17
C LYS A 205 127.88 -16.24 -56.82
N LYS A 206 128.12 -15.61 -57.98
CA LYS A 206 129.42 -15.61 -58.65
C LYS A 206 130.42 -14.58 -58.11
N ASP A 207 129.95 -13.54 -57.42
CA ASP A 207 130.80 -12.40 -57.01
C ASP A 207 130.54 -12.05 -55.54
N ILE A 208 131.34 -12.56 -54.59
CA ILE A 208 131.32 -12.05 -53.21
C ILE A 208 132.74 -11.80 -52.69
N ASP A 209 132.98 -10.54 -52.31
CA ASP A 209 134.20 -9.94 -51.78
C ASP A 209 134.14 -9.81 -50.23
N PRO A 210 135.18 -10.21 -49.48
CA PRO A 210 135.21 -10.24 -48.01
C PRO A 210 135.05 -8.89 -47.28
N GLU A 211 135.29 -7.73 -47.90
CA GLU A 211 135.16 -6.42 -47.23
C GLU A 211 133.69 -6.03 -46.95
N LEU A 212 132.77 -6.56 -47.77
CA LEU A 212 131.32 -6.42 -47.59
C LEU A 212 130.83 -7.08 -46.29
N VAL A 213 131.51 -8.15 -45.84
CA VAL A 213 131.10 -8.95 -44.68
C VAL A 213 131.24 -8.17 -43.37
N LYS A 214 132.31 -7.37 -43.20
CA LYS A 214 132.50 -6.53 -41.99
C LYS A 214 131.51 -5.36 -41.91
N ASN A 215 131.17 -4.74 -43.04
CA ASN A 215 130.14 -3.71 -43.08
C ASN A 215 128.77 -4.29 -42.68
N LEU A 216 128.46 -5.50 -43.17
CA LEU A 216 127.25 -6.23 -42.81
C LEU A 216 127.18 -6.57 -41.30
N GLU A 217 128.30 -6.92 -40.65
CA GLU A 217 128.34 -7.18 -39.21
C GLU A 217 128.01 -5.95 -38.36
N THR A 218 128.55 -4.77 -38.70
CA THR A 218 128.22 -3.52 -37.98
C THR A 218 126.76 -3.12 -38.16
N ARG A 219 126.24 -3.25 -39.39
CA ARG A 219 124.82 -2.99 -39.70
C ARG A 219 123.89 -3.99 -39.01
N LEU A 220 124.33 -5.23 -38.83
CA LEU A 220 123.60 -6.25 -38.08
C LEU A 220 123.43 -5.83 -36.61
N ALA A 221 124.49 -5.35 -35.97
CA ALA A 221 124.46 -4.92 -34.56
C ALA A 221 123.54 -3.70 -34.33
N GLU A 222 123.56 -2.71 -35.23
CA GLU A 222 122.60 -1.59 -35.22
C GLU A 222 121.15 -2.09 -35.37
N THR A 223 120.88 -2.95 -36.36
CA THR A 223 119.53 -3.50 -36.54
C THR A 223 119.06 -4.33 -35.34
N PHE A 224 119.95 -5.04 -34.65
CA PHE A 224 119.59 -5.76 -33.41
C PHE A 224 119.22 -4.81 -32.27
N SER A 225 119.91 -3.67 -32.14
CA SER A 225 119.58 -2.66 -31.12
C SER A 225 118.25 -1.96 -31.43
N GLU A 226 117.98 -1.64 -32.70
CA GLU A 226 116.67 -1.10 -33.13
C GLU A 226 115.54 -2.11 -32.90
N ILE A 227 115.78 -3.40 -33.17
CA ILE A 227 114.82 -4.48 -32.90
C ILE A 227 114.54 -4.61 -31.39
N GLU A 228 115.53 -4.47 -30.51
CA GLU A 228 115.30 -4.45 -29.06
C GLU A 228 114.51 -3.23 -28.61
N ALA A 229 114.78 -2.04 -29.14
CA ALA A 229 114.02 -0.83 -28.83
C ALA A 229 112.55 -0.97 -29.25
N VAL A 230 112.29 -1.44 -30.49
CA VAL A 230 110.94 -1.71 -30.99
C VAL A 230 110.24 -2.79 -30.16
N ARG A 231 110.98 -3.82 -29.72
CA ARG A 231 110.44 -4.85 -28.82
C ARG A 231 110.03 -4.26 -27.47
N GLY A 232 110.86 -3.40 -26.87
CA GLY A 232 110.55 -2.71 -25.62
C GLY A 232 109.32 -1.79 -25.73
N GLU A 233 109.21 -1.04 -26.81
CA GLU A 233 108.01 -0.23 -27.11
C GLU A 233 106.77 -1.11 -27.32
N MET A 234 106.91 -2.25 -28.01
CA MET A 234 105.82 -3.20 -28.24
C MET A 234 105.34 -3.85 -26.93
N GLU A 235 106.26 -4.21 -26.05
CA GLU A 235 105.94 -4.75 -24.72
C GLU A 235 105.28 -3.69 -23.83
N SER A 236 105.77 -2.44 -23.85
CA SER A 236 105.15 -1.33 -23.11
C SER A 236 103.76 -0.98 -23.62
N THR A 237 103.54 -0.97 -24.94
CA THR A 237 102.22 -0.74 -25.54
C THR A 237 101.27 -1.91 -25.28
N GLN A 238 101.76 -3.15 -25.36
CA GLN A 238 100.98 -4.33 -24.95
C GLN A 238 100.55 -4.27 -23.48
N ALA A 239 101.42 -3.84 -22.57
CA ALA A 239 101.08 -3.71 -21.16
C ALA A 239 99.97 -2.65 -20.95
N ALA A 240 100.10 -1.48 -21.59
CA ALA A 240 99.08 -0.43 -21.54
C ALA A 240 97.74 -0.86 -22.15
N ASP A 241 97.77 -1.58 -23.27
CA ASP A 241 96.59 -2.15 -23.90
C ASP A 241 95.93 -3.21 -23.01
N LEU A 242 96.72 -4.06 -22.33
CA LEU A 242 96.20 -5.07 -21.41
C LEU A 242 95.52 -4.42 -20.19
N ASP A 243 96.13 -3.38 -19.62
CA ASP A 243 95.56 -2.62 -18.50
C ASP A 243 94.27 -1.89 -18.93
N SER A 244 94.25 -1.28 -20.13
CA SER A 244 93.06 -0.70 -20.72
C SER A 244 91.94 -1.72 -20.88
N VAL A 245 92.22 -2.88 -21.48
CA VAL A 245 91.24 -3.98 -21.61
C VAL A 245 90.73 -4.42 -20.23
N LYS A 246 91.60 -4.52 -19.23
CA LYS A 246 91.22 -4.91 -17.87
C LYS A 246 90.26 -3.90 -17.23
N THR A 247 90.53 -2.60 -17.37
CA THR A 247 89.63 -1.53 -16.88
C THR A 247 88.27 -1.57 -17.58
N VAL A 248 88.25 -1.67 -18.92
CA VAL A 248 87.00 -1.80 -19.70
C VAL A 248 86.23 -3.06 -19.31
N THR A 249 86.91 -4.17 -19.00
CA THR A 249 86.26 -5.40 -18.56
C THR A 249 85.63 -5.26 -17.17
N MET A 250 86.27 -4.53 -16.25
CA MET A 250 85.70 -4.20 -14.94
C MET A 250 84.47 -3.31 -15.08
N ASP A 251 84.53 -2.26 -15.91
CA ASP A 251 83.40 -1.37 -16.17
C ASP A 251 82.23 -2.12 -16.83
N LEU A 252 82.52 -3.01 -17.78
CA LEU A 252 81.51 -3.86 -18.42
C LEU A 252 80.82 -4.79 -17.41
N ASN A 253 81.59 -5.39 -16.50
CA ASN A 253 81.03 -6.22 -15.43
C ASN A 253 80.18 -5.37 -14.45
N GLY A 254 80.64 -4.19 -14.07
CA GLY A 254 79.86 -3.26 -13.24
C GLY A 254 78.56 -2.81 -13.90
N ALA A 255 78.61 -2.49 -15.20
CA ALA A 255 77.43 -2.18 -16.00
C ALA A 255 76.46 -3.38 -16.07
N LYS A 256 76.96 -4.60 -16.27
CA LYS A 256 76.16 -5.83 -16.27
C LYS A 256 75.46 -6.07 -14.94
N GLU A 257 76.14 -5.88 -13.80
CA GLU A 257 75.54 -5.98 -12.48
C GLU A 257 74.47 -4.91 -12.25
N SER A 258 74.71 -3.68 -12.72
CA SER A 258 73.71 -2.61 -12.64
C SER A 258 72.44 -2.92 -13.45
N ILE A 259 72.59 -3.48 -14.65
CA ILE A 259 71.46 -3.91 -15.49
C ILE A 259 70.68 -5.03 -14.79
N ASN A 260 71.36 -6.01 -14.20
CA ASN A 260 70.68 -7.08 -13.47
C ASN A 260 69.86 -6.55 -12.28
N ARG A 261 70.39 -5.58 -11.52
CA ARG A 261 69.62 -4.92 -10.44
C ARG A 261 68.37 -4.21 -10.97
N VAL A 262 68.48 -3.50 -12.10
CA VAL A 262 67.32 -2.84 -12.72
C VAL A 262 66.26 -3.85 -13.16
N VAL A 263 66.68 -5.02 -13.67
CA VAL A 263 65.74 -6.11 -14.04
C VAL A 263 65.04 -6.69 -12.79
N GLU A 264 65.75 -6.86 -11.68
CA GLU A 264 65.16 -7.31 -10.42
C GLU A 264 64.17 -6.28 -9.85
N GLU A 265 64.51 -4.99 -9.88
CA GLU A 265 63.62 -3.89 -9.51
C GLU A 265 62.38 -3.82 -10.41
N GLU A 266 62.55 -3.96 -11.73
CA GLU A 266 61.44 -4.02 -12.69
C GLU A 266 60.49 -5.18 -12.36
N SER A 267 61.04 -6.36 -12.04
CA SER A 267 60.24 -7.53 -11.68
C SER A 267 59.46 -7.31 -10.38
N SER A 268 60.06 -6.62 -9.40
CA SER A 268 59.45 -6.28 -8.10
C SER A 268 58.37 -5.21 -8.26
N LEU A 269 58.60 -4.19 -9.08
CA LEU A 269 57.60 -3.18 -9.40
C LEU A 269 56.42 -3.79 -10.17
N ARG A 270 56.70 -4.71 -11.09
CA ARG A 270 55.66 -5.42 -11.83
C ARG A 270 54.77 -6.26 -10.92
N SER A 271 55.35 -6.96 -9.94
CA SER A 271 54.57 -7.73 -8.96
C SER A 271 53.76 -6.84 -8.03
N LEU A 272 54.31 -5.70 -7.59
CA LEU A 272 53.58 -4.70 -6.80
C LEU A 272 52.39 -4.12 -7.58
N VAL A 273 52.59 -3.78 -8.86
CA VAL A 273 51.52 -3.29 -9.73
C VAL A 273 50.41 -4.34 -9.88
N GLU A 274 50.77 -5.62 -10.05
CA GLU A 274 49.78 -6.70 -10.13
C GLU A 274 49.00 -6.85 -8.81
N SER A 275 49.67 -6.76 -7.66
CA SER A 275 49.04 -6.75 -6.33
C SER A 275 48.07 -5.58 -6.17
N LEU A 276 48.47 -4.37 -6.55
CA LEU A 276 47.64 -3.17 -6.47
C LEU A 276 46.41 -3.24 -7.40
N LYS A 277 46.54 -3.87 -8.58
CA LYS A 277 45.38 -4.13 -9.45
C LYS A 277 44.37 -5.07 -8.78
N LEU A 278 44.85 -6.15 -8.14
CA LEU A 278 43.98 -7.08 -7.42
C LEU A 278 43.27 -6.40 -6.24
N GLU A 279 43.98 -5.57 -5.47
CA GLU A 279 43.39 -4.76 -4.41
C GLU A 279 42.36 -3.76 -4.95
N LEU A 280 42.66 -3.09 -6.06
CA LEU A 280 41.73 -2.16 -6.71
C LEU A 280 40.45 -2.87 -7.17
N ASP A 281 40.56 -4.05 -7.78
CA ASP A 281 39.40 -4.81 -8.21
C ASP A 281 38.60 -5.37 -7.02
N LYS A 282 39.26 -5.74 -5.93
CA LYS A 282 38.61 -6.08 -4.66
C LYS A 282 37.81 -4.90 -4.11
N ILE A 283 38.40 -3.72 -4.03
CA ILE A 283 37.75 -2.49 -3.55
C ILE A 283 36.55 -2.12 -4.45
N LYS A 284 36.68 -2.27 -5.78
CA LYS A 284 35.55 -2.05 -6.70
C LYS A 284 34.38 -2.99 -6.39
N ASN A 285 34.66 -4.28 -6.17
CA ASN A 285 33.63 -5.25 -5.82
C ASN A 285 32.97 -4.91 -4.48
N GLU A 286 33.77 -4.61 -3.44
CA GLU A 286 33.26 -4.16 -2.14
C GLU A 286 32.38 -2.90 -2.27
N HIS A 287 32.76 -1.95 -3.12
CA HIS A 287 31.97 -0.76 -3.40
C HIS A 287 30.64 -1.10 -4.10
N PHE A 288 30.62 -2.03 -5.07
CA PHE A 288 29.37 -2.49 -5.69
C PHE A 288 28.44 -3.18 -4.67
N GLU A 289 28.98 -4.00 -3.78
CA GLU A 289 28.20 -4.63 -2.70
C GLU A 289 27.65 -3.60 -1.70
N LEU A 290 28.48 -2.64 -1.28
CA LEU A 290 28.04 -1.57 -0.39
C LEU A 290 26.94 -0.71 -1.02
N LYS A 291 27.05 -0.41 -2.31
CA LYS A 291 26.01 0.32 -3.05
C LYS A 291 24.70 -0.46 -3.13
N GLY A 292 24.77 -1.79 -3.25
CA GLY A 292 23.60 -2.66 -3.16
C GLY A 292 22.95 -2.60 -1.77
N LYS A 293 23.75 -2.73 -0.71
CA LYS A 293 23.28 -2.62 0.68
C LYS A 293 22.70 -1.24 0.98
N GLU A 294 23.30 -0.17 0.47
CA GLU A 294 22.80 1.21 0.59
C GLU A 294 21.38 1.31 0.01
N ALA A 295 21.15 0.84 -1.22
CA ALA A 295 19.84 0.86 -1.85
C ALA A 295 18.80 -0.01 -1.09
N GLU A 296 19.21 -1.16 -0.54
CA GLU A 296 18.35 -1.96 0.33
C GLU A 296 17.96 -1.22 1.61
N THR A 297 18.94 -0.57 2.26
CA THR A 297 18.67 0.22 3.48
C THR A 297 17.82 1.45 3.20
N GLU A 298 18.00 2.11 2.05
CA GLU A 298 17.16 3.21 1.60
C GLU A 298 15.71 2.75 1.38
N SER A 299 15.51 1.60 0.71
CA SER A 299 14.18 1.01 0.54
C SER A 299 13.51 0.64 1.88
N ILE A 300 14.28 0.12 2.84
CA ILE A 300 13.77 -0.15 4.20
C ILE A 300 13.38 1.16 4.90
N ALA A 301 14.22 2.19 4.80
CA ALA A 301 13.93 3.50 5.39
C ALA A 301 12.66 4.13 4.79
N ASP A 302 12.48 4.06 3.47
CA ASP A 302 11.28 4.53 2.78
C ASP A 302 10.02 3.77 3.22
N ASN A 303 10.11 2.44 3.36
CA ASN A 303 8.99 1.63 3.86
C ASN A 303 8.64 1.98 5.32
N LEU A 304 9.64 2.18 6.18
CA LEU A 304 9.42 2.61 7.56
C LEU A 304 8.82 4.02 7.60
N HIS A 305 9.28 4.93 6.75
CA HIS A 305 8.72 6.28 6.63
C HIS A 305 7.24 6.23 6.20
N ALA A 306 6.90 5.43 5.18
CA ALA A 306 5.52 5.24 4.75
C ALA A 306 4.63 4.67 5.86
N LYS A 307 5.12 3.67 6.62
CA LYS A 307 4.41 3.13 7.79
C LYS A 307 4.20 4.18 8.89
N LEU A 308 5.21 5.01 9.15
CA LEU A 308 5.13 6.09 10.13
C LEU A 308 4.09 7.14 9.72
N VAL A 309 4.12 7.59 8.46
CA VAL A 309 3.13 8.55 7.93
C VAL A 309 1.73 7.97 8.02
N LYS A 310 1.54 6.69 7.67
CA LYS A 310 0.25 6.02 7.80
C LYS A 310 -0.22 5.96 9.26
N ALA A 311 0.62 5.50 10.18
CA ALA A 311 0.30 5.44 11.60
C ALA A 311 -0.02 6.82 12.18
N LYS A 312 0.67 7.87 11.72
CA LYS A 312 0.37 9.25 12.11
C LYS A 312 -1.01 9.69 11.64
N SER A 313 -1.38 9.39 10.39
CA SER A 313 -2.73 9.70 9.87
C SER A 313 -3.84 8.94 10.59
N GLU A 314 -3.61 7.66 10.92
CA GLU A 314 -4.57 6.85 11.69
C GLU A 314 -4.73 7.38 13.13
N LEU A 315 -3.64 7.86 13.75
CA LEU A 315 -3.68 8.50 15.06
C LEU A 315 -4.45 9.83 15.03
N GLU A 316 -4.22 10.67 14.02
CA GLU A 316 -4.95 11.94 13.86
C GLU A 316 -6.46 11.68 13.68
N GLU A 317 -6.84 10.67 12.91
CA GLU A 317 -8.24 10.26 12.75
C GLU A 317 -8.85 9.73 14.07
N ALA A 318 -8.09 8.93 14.82
CA ALA A 318 -8.52 8.42 16.13
C ALA A 318 -8.70 9.55 17.15
N LEU A 319 -7.80 10.53 17.19
CA LEU A 319 -7.90 11.71 18.05
C LEU A 319 -9.10 12.58 17.70
N ALA A 320 -9.39 12.76 16.41
CA ALA A 320 -10.59 13.48 15.98
C ALA A 320 -11.88 12.78 16.43
N LYS A 321 -11.92 11.45 16.30
CA LYS A 321 -13.04 10.62 16.79
C LYS A 321 -13.18 10.68 18.31
N GLU A 322 -12.07 10.59 19.05
CA GLU A 322 -12.05 10.71 20.51
C GLU A 322 -12.57 12.09 20.95
N ALA A 323 -12.14 13.17 20.29
CA ALA A 323 -12.61 14.51 20.59
C ALA A 323 -14.13 14.66 20.39
N GLN A 324 -14.69 14.05 19.34
CA GLN A 324 -16.13 14.03 19.10
C GLN A 324 -16.90 13.21 20.15
N ILE A 325 -16.38 12.05 20.55
CA ILE A 325 -16.98 11.24 21.61
C ILE A 325 -16.93 11.98 22.95
N ARG A 326 -15.80 12.62 23.25
CA ARG A 326 -15.62 13.41 24.47
C ARG A 326 -16.57 14.60 24.51
N SER A 327 -16.73 15.35 23.42
CA SER A 327 -17.72 16.43 23.37
C SER A 327 -19.15 15.93 23.59
N ALA A 328 -19.52 14.80 22.98
CA ALA A 328 -20.85 14.19 23.20
C ALA A 328 -21.03 13.72 24.66
N SER A 329 -19.97 13.20 25.28
CA SER A 329 -19.97 12.83 26.70
C SER A 329 -20.10 14.04 27.62
N ASP A 330 -19.43 15.15 27.29
CA ASP A 330 -19.51 16.40 28.05
C ASP A 330 -20.93 17.00 27.94
N GLU A 331 -21.54 16.98 26.75
CA GLU A 331 -22.94 17.39 26.54
C GLU A 331 -23.93 16.51 27.31
N MET A 332 -23.70 15.19 27.34
CA MET A 332 -24.53 14.26 28.11
C MET A 332 -24.40 14.53 29.61
N THR A 333 -23.19 14.76 30.11
CA THR A 333 -22.93 15.12 31.50
C THR A 333 -23.64 16.42 31.86
N ALA A 334 -23.50 17.47 31.04
CA ALA A 334 -24.19 18.74 31.26
C ALA A 334 -25.73 18.59 31.27
N SER A 335 -26.26 17.71 30.43
CA SER A 335 -27.70 17.41 30.41
C SER A 335 -28.16 16.68 31.67
N ILE A 336 -27.35 15.74 32.18
CA ILE A 336 -27.61 15.04 33.45
C ILE A 336 -27.59 16.04 34.61
N ASP A 337 -26.59 16.91 34.69
CA ASP A 337 -26.48 17.93 35.75
C ASP A 337 -27.68 18.88 35.73
N LYS A 338 -28.11 19.28 34.53
CA LYS A 338 -29.32 20.11 34.35
C LYS A 338 -30.57 19.39 34.84
N LEU A 339 -30.78 18.12 34.47
CA LEU A 339 -31.92 17.33 34.93
C LEU A 339 -31.88 17.09 36.45
N ALA A 340 -30.69 16.91 37.03
CA ALA A 340 -30.53 16.78 38.47
C ALA A 340 -30.95 18.07 39.21
N LEU A 341 -30.54 19.24 38.70
CA LEU A 341 -30.97 20.54 39.21
C LEU A 341 -32.47 20.74 39.09
N GLU A 342 -33.06 20.44 37.91
CA GLU A 342 -34.52 20.53 37.71
C GLU A 342 -35.28 19.58 38.66
N THR A 343 -34.74 18.38 38.91
CA THR A 343 -35.34 17.40 39.83
C THR A 343 -35.30 17.88 41.28
N GLU A 344 -34.17 18.42 41.76
CA GLU A 344 -34.10 18.97 43.12
C GLU A 344 -34.98 20.22 43.27
N ASN A 345 -35.08 21.07 42.26
CA ASN A 345 -36.01 22.20 42.26
C ASN A 345 -37.47 21.73 42.35
N ALA A 346 -37.89 20.77 41.51
CA ALA A 346 -39.24 20.22 41.54
C ALA A 346 -39.58 19.58 42.90
N LYS A 347 -38.60 18.93 43.54
CA LYS A 347 -38.75 18.37 44.88
C LYS A 347 -38.90 19.46 45.95
N HIS A 348 -38.16 20.57 45.84
CA HIS A 348 -38.32 21.71 46.73
C HIS A 348 -39.70 22.35 46.59
N GLU A 349 -40.15 22.60 45.35
CA GLU A 349 -41.48 23.11 45.05
C GLU A 349 -42.59 22.19 45.57
N ALA A 350 -42.46 20.87 45.37
CA ALA A 350 -43.41 19.89 45.90
C ALA A 350 -43.46 19.90 47.43
N GLN A 351 -42.32 20.09 48.10
CA GLN A 351 -42.26 20.20 49.56
C GLN A 351 -42.92 21.49 50.05
N GLU A 352 -42.70 22.62 49.38
CA GLU A 352 -43.40 23.88 49.69
C GLU A 352 -44.91 23.74 49.51
N MET A 353 -45.36 23.14 48.40
CA MET A 353 -46.78 22.92 48.13
C MET A 353 -47.41 22.00 49.18
N LYS A 354 -46.69 20.96 49.62
CA LYS A 354 -47.13 20.11 50.74
C LYS A 354 -47.30 20.91 52.03
N GLN A 355 -46.35 21.79 52.35
CA GLN A 355 -46.47 22.65 53.54
C GLN A 355 -47.67 23.59 53.44
N LYS A 356 -47.87 24.24 52.28
CA LYS A 356 -49.04 25.10 52.03
C LYS A 356 -50.35 24.33 52.16
N ALA A 357 -50.43 23.12 51.61
CA ALA A 357 -51.60 22.24 51.72
C ALA A 357 -51.90 21.87 53.19
N GLU A 358 -50.87 21.56 53.99
CA GLU A 358 -51.03 21.29 55.42
C GLU A 358 -51.51 22.53 56.21
N VAL A 359 -51.03 23.73 55.85
CA VAL A 359 -51.53 24.99 56.45
C VAL A 359 -53.00 25.20 56.10
N LEU A 360 -53.37 25.13 54.83
CA LEU A 360 -54.76 25.26 54.37
C LEU A 360 -55.67 24.21 55.02
N LYS A 361 -55.19 22.98 55.23
CA LYS A 361 -55.94 21.93 55.93
C LYS A 361 -56.23 22.31 57.39
N ARG A 362 -55.25 22.87 58.11
CA ARG A 362 -55.46 23.35 59.49
C ARG A 362 -56.43 24.53 59.54
N GLU A 363 -56.32 25.47 58.59
CA GLU A 363 -57.26 26.60 58.46
C GLU A 363 -58.69 26.11 58.14
N ALA A 364 -58.83 25.14 57.23
CA ALA A 364 -60.12 24.52 56.92
C ALA A 364 -60.71 23.78 58.14
N GLU A 365 -59.88 23.12 58.94
CA GLU A 365 -60.33 22.45 60.17
C GLU A 365 -60.73 23.46 61.26
N ALA A 366 -59.98 24.55 61.42
CA ALA A 366 -60.32 25.64 62.33
C ALA A 366 -61.66 26.31 61.95
N THR A 367 -61.85 26.64 60.67
CA THR A 367 -63.11 27.22 60.17
C THR A 367 -64.29 26.24 60.31
N ARG A 368 -64.06 24.93 60.18
CA ARG A 368 -65.09 23.90 60.46
C ARG A 368 -65.50 23.87 61.93
N ILE A 369 -64.55 23.98 62.86
CA ILE A 369 -64.83 24.06 64.31
C ILE A 369 -65.64 25.33 64.62
N GLU A 370 -65.21 26.49 64.10
CA GLU A 370 -65.94 27.75 64.25
C GLU A 370 -67.38 27.68 63.70
N LEU A 371 -67.56 27.03 62.54
CA LEU A 371 -68.88 26.79 61.95
C LEU A 371 -69.75 25.89 62.85
N GLU A 372 -69.19 24.80 63.40
CA GLU A 372 -69.90 23.90 64.31
C GLU A 372 -70.32 24.62 65.60
N GLU A 373 -69.44 25.46 66.16
CA GLU A 373 -69.77 26.32 67.30
C GLU A 373 -70.89 27.31 66.97
N ALA A 374 -70.82 27.97 65.80
CA ALA A 374 -71.87 28.88 65.34
C ALA A 374 -73.21 28.16 65.13
N GLN A 375 -73.19 26.95 64.57
CA GLN A 375 -74.38 26.12 64.39
C GLN A 375 -75.00 25.71 65.73
N ASN A 376 -74.18 25.38 66.74
CA ASN A 376 -74.65 25.06 68.08
C ASN A 376 -75.25 26.29 68.80
N LYS A 377 -74.62 27.47 68.65
CA LYS A 377 -75.19 28.75 69.13
C LYS A 377 -76.53 29.05 68.46
N LEU A 378 -76.65 28.84 67.15
CA LEU A 378 -77.90 29.01 66.42
C LEU A 378 -78.99 28.07 66.95
N LYS A 379 -78.69 26.79 67.17
CA LYS A 379 -79.63 25.83 67.76
C LYS A 379 -80.11 26.28 69.15
N ALA A 380 -79.19 26.74 70.00
CA ALA A 380 -79.54 27.28 71.32
C ALA A 380 -80.47 28.50 71.20
N ALA A 381 -80.13 29.47 70.35
CA ALA A 381 -80.96 30.64 70.09
C ALA A 381 -82.34 30.29 69.52
N THR A 382 -82.45 29.28 68.66
CA THR A 382 -83.76 28.80 68.16
C THR A 382 -84.59 28.14 69.25
N SER A 383 -83.97 27.37 70.16
CA SER A 383 -84.68 26.77 71.30
C SER A 383 -85.17 27.83 72.27
N GLU A 384 -84.35 28.84 72.57
CA GLU A 384 -84.72 29.99 73.41
C GLU A 384 -85.83 30.82 72.74
N ALA A 385 -85.76 31.04 71.42
CA ALA A 385 -86.83 31.72 70.69
C ALA A 385 -88.15 30.93 70.71
N GLU A 386 -88.12 29.59 70.62
CA GLU A 386 -89.31 28.75 70.76
C GLU A 386 -89.84 28.75 72.21
N GLU A 387 -88.98 28.78 73.23
CA GLU A 387 -89.39 28.95 74.63
C GLU A 387 -90.04 30.32 74.86
N ALA A 388 -89.43 31.40 74.34
CA ALA A 388 -89.97 32.75 74.38
C ALA A 388 -91.32 32.84 73.67
N LYS A 389 -91.50 32.19 72.50
CA LYS A 389 -92.81 32.07 71.83
C LYS A 389 -93.82 31.29 72.67
N ALA A 390 -93.41 30.22 73.36
CA ALA A 390 -94.30 29.46 74.23
C ALA A 390 -94.76 30.31 75.44
N ASP A 391 -93.86 31.11 76.01
CA ASP A 391 -94.19 32.06 77.08
C ASP A 391 -95.02 33.24 76.57
N GLU A 392 -94.77 33.74 75.36
CA GLU A 392 -95.64 34.69 74.67
C GLU A 392 -97.05 34.11 74.50
N ALA A 393 -97.18 32.86 74.04
CA ALA A 393 -98.46 32.19 73.92
C ALA A 393 -99.17 32.03 75.27
N LYS A 394 -98.45 31.67 76.35
CA LYS A 394 -99.01 31.65 77.71
C LYS A 394 -99.44 33.03 78.18
N ALA A 395 -98.68 34.08 77.87
CA ALA A 395 -99.02 35.45 78.21
C ALA A 395 -100.27 35.91 77.45
N LEU A 396 -100.36 35.60 76.16
CA LEU A 396 -101.55 35.82 75.33
C LEU A 396 -102.78 35.08 75.86
N ASP A 397 -102.63 33.83 76.29
CA ASP A 397 -103.73 33.06 76.88
C ASP A 397 -104.16 33.65 78.24
N ARG A 398 -103.22 34.15 79.04
CA ARG A 398 -103.52 34.89 80.28
C ARG A 398 -104.23 36.21 80.00
N ILE A 399 -103.82 36.94 78.96
CA ILE A 399 -104.51 38.14 78.48
C ILE A 399 -105.92 37.75 78.03
N LYS A 400 -106.09 36.64 77.32
CA LYS A 400 -107.40 36.14 76.91
C LYS A 400 -108.28 35.78 78.11
N ILE A 401 -107.78 35.04 79.10
CA ILE A 401 -108.48 34.73 80.35
C ILE A 401 -108.83 36.01 81.14
N LEU A 402 -107.91 36.98 81.25
CA LEU A 402 -108.18 38.25 81.91
C LEU A 402 -109.19 39.09 81.12
N SER A 403 -109.19 39.02 79.79
CA SER A 403 -110.19 39.66 78.94
C SER A 403 -111.55 39.00 79.11
N GLU A 404 -111.63 37.66 79.19
CA GLU A 404 -112.86 36.90 79.45
C GLU A 404 -113.35 37.11 80.89
N LYS A 405 -112.46 37.23 81.89
CA LYS A 405 -112.79 37.60 83.27
C LYS A 405 -113.26 39.05 83.38
N THR A 406 -112.64 39.97 82.65
CA THR A 406 -113.07 41.37 82.54
C THR A 406 -114.43 41.46 81.83
N ASN A 407 -114.68 40.59 80.84
CA ASN A 407 -115.95 40.47 80.14
C ASN A 407 -117.03 39.81 81.04
N ALA A 408 -116.69 38.81 81.86
CA ALA A 408 -117.58 38.17 82.82
C ALA A 408 -117.90 39.04 84.05
N MET A 409 -116.97 39.90 84.47
CA MET A 409 -117.19 40.91 85.52
C MET A 409 -118.01 42.11 85.00
N ARG A 410 -118.14 42.27 83.67
CA ARG A 410 -118.93 43.32 83.00
C ARG A 410 -120.36 42.94 82.63
N THR A 411 -120.79 41.68 82.82
CA THR A 411 -122.17 41.25 82.50
C THR A 411 -123.15 41.33 83.67
N SER A 412 -122.78 41.92 84.81
CA SER A 412 -123.68 42.12 85.96
C SER A 412 -123.62 43.55 86.52
N LYS A 413 -123.80 44.55 85.65
CA LYS A 413 -124.46 45.86 85.87
C LYS A 413 -124.12 46.82 84.72
N SER A 414 -125.04 46.83 83.76
CA SER A 414 -125.58 47.97 82.99
C SER A 414 -124.71 49.22 82.78
N GLU A 415 -124.32 49.52 81.53
CA GLU A 415 -124.94 50.56 80.67
C GLU A 415 -124.18 50.72 79.33
N PRO A 416 -124.88 51.03 78.22
CA PRO A 416 -124.27 51.23 76.91
C PRO A 416 -123.77 52.68 76.74
N GLY A 417 -122.54 52.81 76.22
CA GLY A 417 -122.06 54.07 75.64
C GLY A 417 -120.98 54.78 76.44
N ALA A 418 -119.73 54.41 76.19
CA ALA A 418 -118.58 55.28 76.44
C ALA A 418 -117.84 55.49 75.12
N ARG A 419 -118.18 56.57 74.41
CA ARG A 419 -117.26 57.15 73.43
C ARG A 419 -116.07 57.65 74.24
N ILE A 420 -114.93 56.98 74.13
CA ILE A 420 -113.68 57.48 74.69
C ILE A 420 -113.30 58.68 73.81
N ALA A 421 -113.60 59.87 74.29
CA ALA A 421 -113.13 61.12 73.68
C ALA A 421 -111.64 61.26 74.03
N ILE A 422 -110.79 60.77 73.13
CA ILE A 422 -109.34 60.99 73.17
C ILE A 422 -109.10 62.44 72.76
N SER A 423 -108.27 63.19 73.49
CA SER A 423 -107.99 64.58 73.10
C SER A 423 -107.27 64.61 71.73
N ARG A 424 -107.42 65.70 70.96
CA ARG A 424 -106.71 65.84 69.67
C ARG A 424 -105.20 65.64 69.86
N ASP A 425 -104.65 66.15 70.96
CA ASP A 425 -103.23 66.04 71.29
C ASP A 425 -102.81 64.59 71.60
N GLU A 426 -103.67 63.81 72.25
CA GLU A 426 -103.43 62.39 72.51
C GLU A 426 -103.54 61.52 71.24
N PHE A 427 -104.49 61.81 70.36
CA PHE A 427 -104.58 61.17 69.04
C PHE A 427 -103.35 61.50 68.19
N GLU A 428 -102.95 62.77 68.12
CA GLU A 428 -101.74 63.18 67.41
C GLU A 428 -100.47 62.58 68.03
N SER A 429 -100.40 62.43 69.36
CA SER A 429 -99.27 61.76 70.02
C SER A 429 -99.22 60.26 69.71
N LEU A 430 -100.36 59.57 69.63
CA LEU A 430 -100.41 58.15 69.29
C LEU A 430 -100.12 57.94 67.81
N SER A 431 -100.71 58.75 66.92
CA SER A 431 -100.41 58.75 65.49
C SER A 431 -98.93 59.01 65.22
N ARG A 432 -98.32 59.99 65.90
CA ARG A 432 -96.87 60.25 65.78
C ARG A 432 -96.02 59.07 66.22
N LYS A 433 -96.36 58.39 67.33
CA LYS A 433 -95.65 57.18 67.79
C LYS A 433 -95.81 56.00 66.82
N VAL A 434 -96.97 55.87 66.18
CA VAL A 434 -97.19 54.86 65.13
C VAL A 434 -96.33 55.16 63.92
N GLU A 435 -96.34 56.40 63.43
CA GLU A 435 -95.49 56.82 62.30
C GLU A 435 -93.99 56.70 62.60
N GLU A 436 -93.55 57.01 63.81
CA GLU A 436 -92.16 56.82 64.25
C GLU A 436 -91.78 55.32 64.29
N SER A 437 -92.70 54.46 64.73
CA SER A 437 -92.49 53.01 64.75
C SER A 437 -92.48 52.41 63.35
N GLU A 438 -93.34 52.90 62.46
CA GLU A 438 -93.40 52.52 61.04
C GLU A 438 -92.11 52.92 60.32
N LYS A 439 -91.62 54.16 60.51
CA LYS A 439 -90.31 54.60 59.99
C LYS A 439 -89.16 53.76 60.51
N LEU A 440 -89.21 53.34 61.78
CA LEU A 440 -88.18 52.49 62.38
C LEU A 440 -88.23 51.06 61.78
N ALA A 441 -89.43 50.53 61.54
CA ALA A 441 -89.61 49.26 60.85
C ALA A 441 -89.10 49.33 59.39
N ASP A 442 -89.45 50.38 58.66
CA ASP A 442 -88.98 50.60 57.28
C ASP A 442 -87.47 50.72 57.21
N LEU A 443 -86.84 51.47 58.13
CA LEU A 443 -85.39 51.55 58.22
C LEU A 443 -84.74 50.19 58.50
N LYS A 444 -85.35 49.35 59.35
CA LYS A 444 -84.88 47.98 59.60
C LYS A 444 -85.01 47.09 58.37
N VAL A 445 -86.10 47.22 57.60
CA VAL A 445 -86.30 46.48 56.35
C VAL A 445 -85.28 46.92 55.30
N ILE A 446 -85.04 48.23 55.14
CA ILE A 446 -84.02 48.77 54.23
C ILE A 446 -82.63 48.26 54.62
N ALA A 447 -82.28 48.27 55.91
CA ALA A 447 -81.00 47.76 56.39
C ALA A 447 -80.84 46.25 56.12
N ALA A 448 -81.90 45.46 56.34
CA ALA A 448 -81.90 44.03 56.04
C ALA A 448 -81.79 43.75 54.53
N MET A 449 -82.50 44.51 53.69
CA MET A 449 -82.39 44.42 52.23
C MET A 449 -80.97 44.76 51.75
N ALA A 450 -80.34 45.80 52.31
CA ALA A 450 -78.96 46.16 51.98
C ALA A 450 -77.97 45.05 52.36
N GLN A 451 -78.17 44.37 53.51
CA GLN A 451 -77.36 43.21 53.89
C GLN A 451 -77.56 42.04 52.93
N ILE A 452 -78.79 41.76 52.51
CA ILE A 452 -79.10 40.70 51.52
C ILE A 452 -78.44 41.01 50.17
N GLU A 453 -78.52 42.26 49.69
CA GLU A 453 -77.87 42.67 48.44
C GLU A 453 -76.33 42.58 48.53
N ALA A 454 -75.74 42.93 49.67
CA ALA A 454 -74.31 42.76 49.90
C ALA A 454 -73.89 41.27 49.88
N VAL A 455 -74.67 40.39 50.51
CA VAL A 455 -74.43 38.94 50.48
C VAL A 455 -74.59 38.39 49.06
N LYS A 456 -75.63 38.79 48.32
CA LYS A 456 -75.82 38.39 46.92
C LYS A 456 -74.70 38.88 46.01
N ALA A 457 -74.16 40.07 46.25
CA ALA A 457 -73.00 40.57 45.52
C ALA A 457 -71.76 39.72 45.79
N GLY A 458 -71.52 39.35 47.06
CA GLY A 458 -70.44 38.45 47.46
C GLY A 458 -70.59 37.03 46.87
N GLU A 459 -71.80 36.48 46.86
CA GLU A 459 -72.11 35.19 46.24
C GLU A 459 -71.82 35.19 44.73
N ASN A 460 -72.24 36.24 44.01
CA ASN A 460 -71.96 36.38 42.59
C ASN A 460 -70.46 36.55 42.29
N GLU A 461 -69.71 37.24 43.15
CA GLU A 461 -68.25 37.35 43.00
C GLU A 461 -67.57 35.99 43.27
N ALA A 462 -67.99 35.27 44.29
CA ALA A 462 -67.50 33.93 44.58
C ALA A 462 -67.78 32.95 43.42
N MET A 463 -68.99 33.01 42.84
CA MET A 463 -69.37 32.21 41.67
C MET A 463 -68.48 32.51 40.45
N LYS A 464 -68.22 33.79 40.16
CA LYS A 464 -67.29 34.18 39.07
C LYS A 464 -65.87 33.69 39.31
N ARG A 465 -65.39 33.68 40.56
CA ARG A 465 -64.06 33.13 40.90
C ARG A 465 -64.03 31.61 40.71
N LEU A 466 -65.09 30.90 41.07
CA LEU A 466 -65.20 29.46 40.83
C LEU A 466 -65.21 29.13 39.34
N GLU A 467 -66.02 29.83 38.53
CA GLU A 467 -66.05 29.66 37.07
C GLU A 467 -64.68 29.91 36.43
N ALA A 468 -63.92 30.91 36.92
CA ALA A 468 -62.57 31.19 36.44
C ALA A 468 -61.59 30.04 36.76
N ILE A 469 -61.65 29.48 37.98
CA ILE A 469 -60.83 28.34 38.39
C ILE A 469 -61.20 27.09 37.60
N GLU A 470 -62.48 26.82 37.38
CA GLU A 470 -62.94 25.69 36.56
C GLU A 470 -62.42 25.78 35.13
N LYS A 471 -62.44 26.99 34.55
CA LYS A 471 -61.89 27.23 33.21
C LYS A 471 -60.38 26.99 33.14
N GLU A 472 -59.61 27.45 34.14
CA GLU A 472 -58.17 27.21 34.21
C GLU A 472 -57.85 25.71 34.39
N ILE A 473 -58.66 24.99 35.16
CA ILE A 473 -58.55 23.52 35.29
C ILE A 473 -58.79 22.84 33.95
N GLU A 474 -59.79 23.28 33.18
CA GLU A 474 -60.06 22.71 31.85
C GLU A 474 -58.94 23.01 30.85
N ASP A 475 -58.41 24.23 30.85
CA ASP A 475 -57.28 24.63 29.99
C ASP A 475 -56.00 23.82 30.33
N THR A 476 -55.70 23.62 31.61
CA THR A 476 -54.56 22.80 32.06
C THR A 476 -54.75 21.32 31.75
N LYS A 477 -55.96 20.78 31.86
CA LYS A 477 -56.29 19.41 31.40
C LYS A 477 -56.13 19.26 29.89
N GLY A 478 -56.55 20.25 29.10
CA GLY A 478 -56.33 20.28 27.66
C GLY A 478 -54.84 20.22 27.31
N ALA A 479 -54.04 21.09 27.93
CA ALA A 479 -52.59 21.13 27.73
C ALA A 479 -51.90 19.81 28.12
N THR A 480 -52.26 19.22 29.26
CA THR A 480 -51.69 17.94 29.72
C THR A 480 -52.08 16.76 28.82
N HIS A 481 -53.30 16.74 28.27
CA HIS A 481 -53.71 15.72 27.32
C HIS A 481 -52.98 15.85 25.97
N GLU A 482 -52.70 17.07 25.50
CA GLU A 482 -51.88 17.29 24.32
C GLU A 482 -50.43 16.89 24.50
N THR A 483 -49.83 17.17 25.66
CA THR A 483 -48.46 16.73 25.97
C THR A 483 -48.38 15.20 26.10
N LEU A 484 -49.37 14.56 26.69
CA LEU A 484 -49.48 13.10 26.73
C LEU A 484 -49.56 12.49 25.32
N LYS A 485 -50.41 13.02 24.44
CA LYS A 485 -50.48 12.54 23.04
C LYS A 485 -49.15 12.68 22.30
N LYS A 486 -48.45 13.80 22.49
CA LYS A 486 -47.11 14.01 21.91
C LYS A 486 -46.09 13.01 22.46
N ALA A 487 -46.13 12.73 23.76
CA ALA A 487 -45.27 11.73 24.39
C ALA A 487 -45.56 10.30 23.89
N GLU A 488 -46.84 9.93 23.75
CA GLU A 488 -47.24 8.64 23.19
C GLU A 488 -46.77 8.48 21.74
N MET A 489 -46.94 9.52 20.90
CA MET A 489 -46.46 9.50 19.52
C MET A 489 -44.92 9.37 19.46
N ALA A 490 -44.19 10.02 20.35
CA ALA A 490 -42.74 9.90 20.45
C ALA A 490 -42.30 8.49 20.88
N GLU A 491 -42.98 7.86 21.84
CA GLU A 491 -42.73 6.48 22.26
C GLU A 491 -43.05 5.48 21.14
N VAL A 492 -44.13 5.68 20.38
CA VAL A 492 -44.43 4.85 19.19
C VAL A 492 -43.34 4.99 18.12
N ALA A 493 -42.89 6.21 17.84
CA ALA A 493 -41.80 6.46 16.89
C ALA A 493 -40.48 5.82 17.36
N LYS A 494 -40.14 5.95 18.64
CA LYS A 494 -38.97 5.31 19.26
C LYS A 494 -39.03 3.79 19.12
N LYS A 495 -40.16 3.15 19.42
CA LYS A 495 -40.34 1.69 19.25
C LYS A 495 -40.19 1.25 17.79
N ALA A 496 -40.63 2.06 16.83
CA ALA A 496 -40.43 1.78 15.40
C ALA A 496 -38.94 1.78 15.02
N VAL A 497 -38.20 2.82 15.46
CA VAL A 497 -36.75 2.94 15.22
C VAL A 497 -35.98 1.81 15.91
N GLU A 498 -36.28 1.50 17.17
CA GLU A 498 -35.67 0.37 17.89
C GLU A 498 -35.96 -0.97 17.21
N GLY A 499 -37.17 -1.14 16.65
CA GLY A 499 -37.55 -2.30 15.86
C GLY A 499 -36.71 -2.46 14.60
N GLU A 500 -36.45 -1.38 13.87
CA GLU A 500 -35.56 -1.40 12.70
C GLU A 500 -34.10 -1.66 13.08
N LEU A 501 -33.63 -1.05 14.16
CA LEU A 501 -32.27 -1.22 14.68
C LEU A 501 -32.01 -2.66 15.14
N ARG A 502 -33.02 -3.31 15.75
CA ARG A 502 -32.96 -4.73 16.12
C ARG A 502 -32.86 -5.62 14.88
N ARG A 503 -33.71 -5.40 13.87
CA ARG A 503 -33.64 -6.14 12.59
C ARG A 503 -32.33 -5.90 11.86
N TRP A 504 -31.73 -4.72 11.98
CA TRP A 504 -30.41 -4.42 11.42
C TRP A 504 -29.32 -5.21 12.14
N ARG A 505 -29.32 -5.23 13.48
CA ARG A 505 -28.40 -6.06 14.27
C ARG A 505 -28.52 -7.55 13.96
N GLU A 506 -29.74 -8.08 13.83
CA GLU A 506 -29.98 -9.47 13.43
C GLU A 506 -29.47 -9.77 12.00
N ARG A 507 -29.61 -8.83 11.07
CA ARG A 507 -29.07 -8.97 9.70
C ARG A 507 -27.55 -8.96 9.68
N GLU A 508 -26.93 -8.08 10.45
CA GLU A 508 -25.46 -8.03 10.58
C GLU A 508 -24.92 -9.28 11.28
N GLN A 509 -25.59 -9.75 12.33
CA GLN A 509 -25.22 -10.99 13.00
C GLN A 509 -25.38 -12.21 12.07
N LYS A 510 -26.48 -12.31 11.30
CA LYS A 510 -26.65 -13.38 10.29
C LYS A 510 -25.57 -13.34 9.21
N LYS A 511 -25.16 -12.16 8.74
CA LYS A 511 -24.03 -12.05 7.80
C LYS A 511 -22.72 -12.49 8.44
N ALA A 512 -22.47 -12.11 9.70
CA ALA A 512 -21.29 -12.53 10.44
C ALA A 512 -21.28 -14.06 10.63
N GLU A 513 -22.41 -14.66 11.02
CA GLU A 513 -22.61 -16.10 11.12
C GLU A 513 -22.45 -16.79 9.76
N GLU A 514 -23.00 -16.26 8.67
CA GLU A 514 -22.83 -16.81 7.32
C GLU A 514 -21.37 -16.74 6.85
N THR A 515 -20.65 -15.65 7.16
CA THR A 515 -19.21 -15.55 6.88
C THR A 515 -18.40 -16.51 7.75
N ALA A 516 -18.76 -16.69 9.02
CA ALA A 516 -18.11 -17.63 9.92
C ALA A 516 -18.39 -19.08 9.50
N SER A 517 -19.62 -19.42 9.13
CA SER A 517 -19.99 -20.73 8.57
C SER A 517 -19.30 -20.98 7.25
N ARG A 518 -19.13 -19.97 6.38
CA ARG A 518 -18.37 -20.11 5.13
C ARG A 518 -16.88 -20.39 5.39
N ILE A 519 -16.28 -19.70 6.37
CA ILE A 519 -14.90 -19.95 6.80
C ILE A 519 -14.78 -21.35 7.41
N LEU A 520 -15.71 -21.76 8.28
CA LEU A 520 -15.72 -23.09 8.89
C LEU A 520 -15.93 -24.21 7.85
N SER A 521 -16.83 -24.01 6.88
CA SER A 521 -17.05 -24.96 5.77
C SER A 521 -15.84 -25.09 4.86
N GLU A 522 -15.10 -24.00 4.66
CA GLU A 522 -13.85 -23.97 3.88
C GLU A 522 -12.70 -24.62 4.66
N THR A 523 -12.76 -24.61 5.99
CA THR A 523 -11.80 -25.28 6.89
C THR A 523 -12.11 -26.77 7.04
N GLU A 524 -13.39 -27.15 7.14
CA GLU A 524 -13.85 -28.55 7.20
C GLU A 524 -13.69 -29.25 5.83
N ARG A 525 -13.73 -28.53 4.70
CA ARG A 525 -13.40 -29.11 3.38
C ARG A 525 -11.94 -29.49 3.17
N LEU A 526 -11.05 -29.23 4.14
CA LEU A 526 -9.69 -29.78 4.16
C LEU A 526 -9.60 -31.15 4.84
N PHE A 527 -10.68 -31.65 5.46
CA PHE A 527 -10.74 -32.99 6.04
C PHE A 527 -12.05 -33.71 5.67
N GLU A 528 -11.87 -34.78 4.89
CA GLU A 528 -12.81 -35.90 4.62
C GLU A 528 -13.47 -36.01 3.24
N VAL A 529 -13.32 -37.23 2.70
CA VAL A 529 -13.78 -37.81 1.44
C VAL A 529 -15.05 -38.64 1.72
N PRO A 530 -16.03 -38.74 0.80
CA PRO A 530 -17.38 -39.20 1.12
C PRO A 530 -17.64 -40.69 0.78
N ILE A 531 -18.52 -41.35 1.56
CA ILE A 531 -19.10 -42.67 1.22
C ILE A 531 -20.62 -42.73 1.51
N THR A 532 -21.37 -42.88 0.41
CA THR A 532 -22.62 -43.63 0.10
C THR A 532 -23.96 -43.50 0.87
N ARG A 533 -24.99 -43.15 0.06
CA ARG A 533 -26.30 -43.84 -0.22
C ARG A 533 -27.31 -44.15 0.92
N SER A 534 -28.53 -43.61 0.79
CA SER A 534 -29.79 -44.32 0.38
C SER A 534 -31.07 -43.88 1.11
N HIS A 535 -32.10 -43.52 0.31
CA HIS A 535 -33.57 -43.72 0.47
C HIS A 535 -34.27 -43.16 1.72
N LYS A 536 -35.56 -42.78 1.76
CA LYS A 536 -36.71 -42.41 0.90
C LYS A 536 -37.85 -42.16 1.91
N VAL A 537 -38.85 -41.34 1.56
CA VAL A 537 -40.30 -41.35 1.93
C VAL A 537 -40.78 -39.89 1.91
N GLU A 538 -41.45 -39.42 0.84
CA GLU A 538 -42.92 -39.35 0.69
C GLU A 538 -43.60 -38.55 1.83
N GLN A 539 -44.47 -37.55 1.65
CA GLN A 539 -45.60 -37.37 0.71
C GLN A 539 -46.09 -35.91 0.86
N THR A 540 -46.22 -35.11 -0.20
CA THR A 540 -47.42 -34.75 -0.99
C THR A 540 -48.37 -33.66 -0.47
N LYS A 541 -48.95 -32.96 -1.47
CA LYS A 541 -50.13 -32.07 -1.53
C LYS A 541 -49.78 -30.58 -1.33
N GLY A 542 -49.78 -29.69 -2.32
CA GLY A 542 -50.42 -29.67 -3.62
C GLY A 542 -51.82 -29.06 -3.52
N GLN A 543 -51.98 -27.77 -3.86
CA GLN A 543 -53.14 -27.32 -4.64
C GLN A 543 -52.96 -25.92 -5.25
N MET A 544 -53.60 -25.83 -6.40
CA MET A 544 -53.66 -24.82 -7.43
C MET A 544 -54.62 -23.65 -7.07
N VAL A 545 -54.67 -22.67 -7.98
CA VAL A 545 -55.75 -21.70 -8.29
C VAL A 545 -55.36 -20.26 -7.95
N GLU A 546 -55.03 -19.35 -8.87
CA GLU A 546 -55.70 -18.77 -10.06
C GLU A 546 -56.34 -17.40 -9.77
N THR A 547 -56.03 -16.43 -10.65
CA THR A 547 -56.71 -15.15 -10.90
C THR A 547 -56.62 -14.09 -9.78
N ARG A 548 -56.57 -12.76 -10.02
CA ARG A 548 -57.11 -11.94 -11.10
C ARG A 548 -56.42 -10.57 -11.07
N LYS A 549 -56.34 -9.95 -12.25
CA LYS A 549 -55.92 -8.56 -12.52
C LYS A 549 -56.91 -7.54 -11.93
N LEU A 550 -56.45 -6.30 -11.69
CA LEU A 550 -56.95 -5.03 -12.26
C LEU A 550 -56.13 -3.86 -11.63
N THR A 551 -55.33 -3.10 -12.40
CA THR A 551 -55.61 -1.75 -12.96
C THR A 551 -55.90 -0.67 -11.91
N LYS A 552 -55.43 0.59 -11.95
CA LYS A 552 -54.89 1.45 -13.02
C LYS A 552 -54.51 2.81 -12.36
N ASN A 553 -53.51 3.50 -12.92
CA ASN A 553 -53.46 4.95 -13.21
C ASN A 553 -53.45 5.97 -12.05
N LYS A 554 -52.82 7.16 -12.12
CA LYS A 554 -51.93 7.86 -13.08
C LYS A 554 -51.59 9.24 -12.44
N THR A 555 -50.42 9.80 -12.81
CA THR A 555 -50.15 11.25 -13.08
C THR A 555 -50.20 12.31 -11.96
N LEU A 556 -49.44 13.43 -11.93
CA LEU A 556 -48.72 14.24 -12.94
C LEU A 556 -47.87 15.38 -12.27
N PHE A 557 -46.91 15.95 -13.03
CA PHE A 557 -46.33 17.34 -13.01
C PHE A 557 -45.46 17.82 -11.81
N SER A 558 -44.49 18.74 -11.91
CA SER A 558 -43.59 19.30 -12.96
C SER A 558 -42.60 20.32 -12.33
N LYS A 559 -41.46 20.57 -12.99
CA LYS A 559 -40.60 21.81 -12.98
C LYS A 559 -39.82 22.10 -11.67
N LYS A 560 -38.60 22.65 -11.63
CA LYS A 560 -37.87 23.67 -12.45
C LYS A 560 -36.38 23.61 -11.99
N ALA A 561 -35.37 23.33 -12.82
CA ALA A 561 -34.46 24.26 -13.53
C ALA A 561 -33.92 25.49 -12.75
N LEU A 562 -32.60 25.55 -12.49
CA LEU A 562 -31.71 26.66 -12.92
C LEU A 562 -30.18 26.38 -12.73
N LEU A 563 -29.43 26.46 -13.85
CA LEU A 563 -28.11 27.07 -14.16
C LEU A 563 -27.07 27.30 -13.03
N MET A 564 -25.73 27.34 -13.22
CA MET A 564 -24.71 27.07 -14.25
C MET A 564 -23.38 27.37 -13.53
N THR A 565 -22.30 26.62 -13.74
CA THR A 565 -21.02 27.21 -14.20
C THR A 565 -20.02 26.13 -14.64
N SER A 566 -19.53 26.35 -15.84
CA SER A 566 -18.38 25.73 -16.50
C SER A 566 -17.05 26.18 -15.89
N LEU A 567 -16.04 25.32 -15.87
CA LEU A 567 -14.66 25.69 -16.17
C LEU A 567 -13.92 24.52 -16.85
N SER A 568 -13.58 24.77 -18.10
CA SER A 568 -12.67 24.05 -18.98
C SER A 568 -11.20 24.30 -18.59
N ASN A 569 -10.34 23.27 -18.67
CA ASN A 569 -9.11 23.24 -19.50
C ASN A 569 -8.12 22.13 -19.04
N VAL A 570 -7.79 21.18 -19.92
CA VAL A 570 -6.52 21.05 -20.69
C VAL A 570 -5.40 20.35 -19.90
N PHE A 571 -4.95 19.17 -20.37
CA PHE A 571 -3.57 18.95 -20.85
C PHE A 571 -3.40 17.55 -21.48
N ARG A 572 -2.27 17.39 -22.18
CA ARG A 572 -2.06 16.64 -23.41
C ARG A 572 -1.55 15.20 -23.23
N LYS A 573 -1.89 14.39 -24.24
CA LYS A 573 -1.13 13.28 -24.85
C LYS A 573 0.40 13.36 -24.71
N LYS A 574 1.07 12.28 -24.27
CA LYS A 574 2.37 11.81 -24.82
C LYS A 574 2.68 10.34 -24.48
N LYS A 575 3.08 9.57 -25.50
CA LYS A 575 3.69 8.22 -25.46
C LYS A 575 5.21 8.33 -25.34
N TYR A 576 5.87 7.41 -24.62
CA TYR A 576 7.17 6.70 -24.90
C TYR A 576 7.28 5.58 -23.82
N ARG A 577 7.32 4.27 -24.14
CA ARG A 577 8.43 3.37 -24.57
C ARG A 577 9.42 3.00 -23.44
N VAL A 578 9.37 1.73 -23.04
CA VAL A 578 10.43 0.74 -22.65
C VAL A 578 11.54 1.15 -21.68
N GLU A 579 11.64 0.44 -20.55
CA GLU A 579 12.77 -0.33 -19.96
C GLU A 579 12.40 -0.58 -18.48
N GLY A 580 12.46 -1.77 -17.87
CA GLY A 580 13.37 -2.88 -18.01
C GLY A 580 14.06 -3.07 -16.65
N GLY A 581 13.75 -4.13 -15.91
CA GLY A 581 14.54 -4.54 -14.73
C GLY A 581 13.74 -4.93 -13.49
N SER A 582 13.51 -6.23 -13.31
CA SER A 582 13.35 -6.85 -11.99
C SER A 582 14.15 -8.17 -12.01
N PRO A 583 14.23 -8.90 -10.90
CA PRO A 583 15.34 -8.97 -9.95
C PRO A 583 16.16 -10.27 -10.12
N SER A 584 17.35 -10.35 -9.54
CA SER A 584 18.04 -11.65 -9.44
C SER A 584 18.75 -11.83 -8.10
N TYR A 585 18.18 -12.72 -7.29
CA TYR A 585 18.88 -13.53 -6.31
C TYR A 585 19.76 -14.56 -7.02
N LEU A 586 21.01 -14.71 -6.56
CA LEU A 586 21.85 -15.89 -6.82
C LEU A 586 21.70 -16.90 -5.67
N PRO A 587 21.88 -18.19 -5.96
CA PRO A 587 22.51 -19.09 -5.01
C PRO A 587 23.65 -19.92 -5.62
N GLY A 588 24.70 -20.11 -4.83
CA GLY A 588 25.28 -21.44 -4.64
C GLY A 588 26.68 -21.69 -5.21
N GLU A 589 27.66 -21.68 -4.30
CA GLU A 589 28.97 -22.29 -4.41
C GLU A 589 28.92 -23.81 -4.69
N LYS A 590 30.01 -24.36 -5.23
CA LYS A 590 30.29 -25.80 -5.30
C LYS A 590 31.57 -26.13 -4.52
N PRO A 591 31.70 -27.36 -3.97
CA PRO A 591 32.85 -27.75 -3.19
C PRO A 591 34.00 -28.27 -4.07
N VAL A 592 35.18 -28.08 -3.49
CA VAL A 592 36.52 -28.53 -3.87
C VAL A 592 36.60 -30.06 -3.90
N TRP A 593 37.16 -30.63 -4.97
CA TRP A 593 38.32 -31.54 -5.01
C TRP A 593 38.93 -31.50 -6.41
#